data_AF-A0AAD7BQ95-F1
#
_entry.id   AF-A0AAD7BQ95-F1
#
_cell.length_a   1.000
_cell.length_b   1.000
_cell.length_c   1.000
_cell.angle_alpha   90.00
_cell.angle_beta   90.00
_cell.angle_gamma   90.00
#
_symmetry.space_group_name_H-M   'P 1'
#
loop_
_entity.id
_entity.type
_entity.pdbx_description
1 polymer ?
#
loop_
_entity_poly.entity_id
_entity_poly.type
_entity_poly.pdbx_seq_one_letter_code
_entity_poly.pdbx_strand_id
1 'polypeptide(L)'
;MQPSAHATQRRTDAHDRVLSVVDGDADFFVRLVFRRLRKVCKRFDDSSATVTPLALYIQLLQSLCLPDEHPLRLAFFNAGGIACVTRAFVAGSRIIRSSPVDQQVLLLLTCVSFFVKHLEGDGCLGVVRAMKMGFLQALLNCSPTFPQMPKEFVDAAMAIVRHLLPPYAVYRSFVDAVTPFLKEREQEKVTALPAIGTALTPFWSELAERVHALGDTDDEVTKCDNIECQRLDTERTFKMCGGCQVVYYCSRECQDRPLGRRDRIDQSRIQTLAQKMVHLNSATFHAIAERDFPDTPRKELVPCVDLSRVPEVFSVRTFDEAIGERFRPTADWHSSHGIASIVCMRKNGSEVREMWLRAANEDFWGV
;
A
#
# COMPACT_ATOMS: atom_id res chain seq x y z
N MET A 1 -2.41 -6.12 24.24
CA MET A 1 -1.32 -5.98 25.23
C MET A 1 -0.35 -4.93 24.70
N GLN A 2 -0.21 -3.79 25.36
CA GLN A 2 0.84 -2.83 25.00
C GLN A 2 2.20 -3.41 25.43
N PRO A 3 3.23 -3.38 24.56
CA PRO A 3 4.57 -3.80 24.95
C PRO A 3 5.07 -2.93 26.12
N SER A 4 5.63 -3.57 27.15
CA SER A 4 6.25 -2.86 28.27
C SER A 4 7.33 -1.89 27.74
N ALA A 5 7.34 -0.65 28.22
CA ALA A 5 8.31 0.38 27.81
C ALA A 5 9.77 -0.13 27.90
N HIS A 6 10.09 -1.00 28.86
CA HIS A 6 11.41 -1.61 28.99
C HIS A 6 11.79 -2.52 27.82
N ALA A 7 10.84 -3.21 27.20
CA ALA A 7 11.09 -4.07 26.04
C ALA A 7 11.40 -3.25 24.79
N THR A 8 10.74 -2.10 24.63
CA THR A 8 11.01 -1.16 23.52
C THR A 8 12.41 -0.56 23.67
N GLN A 9 12.78 -0.08 24.87
CA GLN A 9 14.11 0.50 25.11
C GLN A 9 15.25 -0.48 24.80
N ARG A 10 15.19 -1.71 25.34
CA ARG A 10 16.22 -2.74 25.11
C ARG A 10 16.41 -3.08 23.64
N ARG A 11 15.35 -2.96 22.83
CA ARG A 11 15.42 -3.21 21.38
C ARG A 11 16.14 -2.08 20.69
N THR A 12 15.83 -0.82 21.00
CA THR A 12 16.54 0.34 20.44
C THR A 12 18.05 0.22 20.69
N ASP A 13 18.44 -0.13 21.93
CA ASP A 13 19.85 -0.34 22.29
C ASP A 13 20.54 -1.46 21.47
N ALA A 14 19.80 -2.47 21.01
CA ALA A 14 20.35 -3.52 20.15
C ALA A 14 20.61 -3.04 18.72
N HIS A 15 19.73 -2.20 18.17
CA HIS A 15 19.90 -1.64 16.84
C HIS A 15 21.03 -0.60 16.80
N ASP A 16 21.13 0.24 17.83
CA ASP A 16 22.21 1.21 17.96
C ASP A 16 23.58 0.53 18.05
N ARG A 17 23.67 -0.60 18.75
CA ARG A 17 24.89 -1.44 18.78
C ARG A 17 25.23 -2.06 17.43
N VAL A 18 24.24 -2.41 16.61
CA VAL A 18 24.50 -2.89 15.25
C VAL A 18 25.05 -1.76 14.39
N LEU A 19 24.48 -0.56 14.52
CA LEU A 19 24.95 0.63 13.79
C LEU A 19 26.32 1.11 14.25
N SER A 20 26.66 1.00 15.54
CA SER A 20 27.98 1.42 16.02
C SER A 20 29.12 0.58 15.44
N VAL A 21 28.87 -0.67 15.05
CA VAL A 21 29.86 -1.55 14.38
C VAL A 21 30.15 -1.09 12.94
N VAL A 22 29.29 -0.28 12.35
CA VAL A 22 29.43 0.27 10.99
C VAL A 22 29.51 1.80 10.98
N ASP A 23 30.00 2.40 12.06
CA ASP A 23 30.15 3.85 12.22
C ASP A 23 28.85 4.64 11.95
N GLY A 24 27.69 4.04 12.25
CA GLY A 24 26.38 4.62 12.00
C GLY A 24 25.86 4.50 10.56
N ASP A 25 26.62 3.92 9.62
CA ASP A 25 26.22 3.79 8.21
C ASP A 25 25.21 2.65 8.01
N ALA A 26 23.93 2.98 8.22
CA ALA A 26 22.80 2.08 8.02
C ALA A 26 22.72 1.52 6.59
N ASP A 27 23.00 2.35 5.57
CA ASP A 27 22.95 1.94 4.18
C ASP A 27 24.04 0.91 3.86
N PHE A 28 25.26 1.10 4.37
CA PHE A 28 26.33 0.13 4.23
C PHE A 28 25.98 -1.21 4.85
N PHE A 29 25.45 -1.20 6.09
CA PHE A 29 25.02 -2.41 6.76
C PHE A 29 23.94 -3.15 5.97
N VAL A 30 22.89 -2.43 5.53
CA VAL A 30 21.81 -3.00 4.73
C VAL A 30 22.34 -3.56 3.42
N ARG A 31 23.22 -2.85 2.69
CA ARG A 31 23.86 -3.36 1.47
C ARG A 31 24.60 -4.67 1.73
N LEU A 32 25.31 -4.79 2.85
CA LEU A 32 26.01 -6.01 3.25
C LEU A 32 25.05 -7.18 3.49
N VAL A 33 23.95 -6.94 4.22
CA VAL A 33 22.91 -7.94 4.48
C VAL A 33 22.27 -8.40 3.17
N PHE A 34 21.87 -7.47 2.30
CA PHE A 34 21.26 -7.81 1.00
C PHE A 34 22.22 -8.55 0.08
N ARG A 35 23.51 -8.21 0.10
CA ARG A 35 24.52 -8.96 -0.66
C ARG A 35 24.56 -10.42 -0.23
N ARG A 36 24.45 -10.71 1.07
CA ARG A 36 24.38 -12.09 1.60
C ARG A 36 23.05 -12.75 1.26
N LEU A 37 21.94 -12.05 1.47
CA LEU A 37 20.60 -12.56 1.17
C LEU A 37 20.44 -12.92 -0.31
N ARG A 38 20.87 -12.05 -1.24
CA ARG A 38 20.85 -12.33 -2.68
C ARG A 38 21.70 -13.54 -3.05
N LYS A 39 22.85 -13.77 -2.40
CA LYS A 39 23.66 -14.98 -2.61
C LYS A 39 22.90 -16.25 -2.18
N VAL A 40 22.15 -16.18 -1.08
CA VAL A 40 21.30 -17.29 -0.62
C VAL A 40 20.13 -17.51 -1.59
N CYS A 41 19.44 -16.44 -2.01
CA CYS A 41 18.34 -16.54 -2.98
C CYS A 41 18.81 -17.15 -4.31
N LYS A 42 19.98 -16.77 -4.83
CA LYS A 42 20.49 -17.36 -6.09
C LYS A 42 20.69 -18.88 -5.98
N ARG A 43 21.21 -19.36 -4.86
CA ARG A 43 21.38 -20.82 -4.63
C ARG A 43 20.03 -21.54 -4.51
N PHE A 44 19.00 -20.81 -4.13
CA PHE A 44 17.67 -21.37 -3.95
C PHE A 44 16.99 -21.70 -5.28
N ASP A 45 17.27 -20.93 -6.32
CA ASP A 45 16.78 -21.22 -7.68
C ASP A 45 17.37 -22.53 -8.23
N ASP A 46 18.56 -22.94 -7.75
CA ASP A 46 19.28 -24.15 -8.18
C ASP A 46 18.77 -25.46 -7.52
N SER A 47 17.56 -25.45 -6.93
CA SER A 47 16.77 -26.61 -6.46
C SER A 47 17.38 -27.52 -5.37
N SER A 48 18.61 -27.29 -4.92
CA SER A 48 19.28 -28.11 -3.89
C SER A 48 19.54 -27.40 -2.56
N ALA A 49 19.24 -26.10 -2.45
CA ALA A 49 19.56 -25.33 -1.26
C ALA A 49 18.50 -25.48 -0.15
N THR A 50 18.98 -25.66 1.08
CA THR A 50 18.16 -25.57 2.30
C THR A 50 17.49 -24.20 2.40
N VAL A 51 16.18 -24.16 2.71
CA VAL A 51 15.40 -22.93 2.94
C VAL A 51 15.73 -22.23 4.27
N THR A 52 16.28 -22.97 5.24
CA THR A 52 16.52 -22.47 6.61
C THR A 52 17.34 -21.19 6.68
N PRO A 53 18.47 -21.04 5.96
CA PRO A 53 19.22 -19.79 5.96
C PRO A 53 18.39 -18.61 5.49
N LEU A 54 17.53 -18.80 4.48
CA LEU A 54 16.68 -17.74 3.95
C LEU A 54 15.65 -17.28 4.99
N ALA A 55 15.00 -18.23 5.68
CA ALA A 55 14.09 -17.92 6.78
C ALA A 55 14.79 -17.14 7.91
N LEU A 56 15.98 -17.57 8.32
CA LEU A 56 16.77 -16.87 9.35
C LEU A 56 17.15 -15.44 8.94
N TYR A 57 17.54 -15.22 7.68
CA TYR A 57 17.81 -13.87 7.18
C TYR A 57 16.56 -12.98 7.21
N ILE A 58 15.39 -13.51 6.83
CA ILE A 58 14.15 -12.73 6.86
C ILE A 58 13.71 -12.43 8.30
N GLN A 59 13.89 -13.37 9.24
CA GLN A 59 13.65 -13.12 10.67
C GLN A 59 14.59 -12.04 11.23
N LEU A 60 15.86 -12.05 10.84
CA LEU A 60 16.82 -11.00 11.19
C LEU A 60 16.34 -9.66 10.64
N LEU A 61 15.97 -9.60 9.36
CA LEU A 61 15.44 -8.38 8.73
C LEU A 61 14.17 -7.86 9.43
N GLN A 62 13.24 -8.77 9.75
CA GLN A 62 12.03 -8.43 10.47
C GLN A 62 12.35 -7.80 11.83
N SER A 63 13.36 -8.33 12.53
CA SER A 63 13.81 -7.82 13.83
C SER A 63 14.44 -6.43 13.70
N LEU A 64 15.28 -6.23 12.67
CA LEU A 64 15.97 -4.97 12.40
C LEU A 64 15.04 -3.83 11.95
N CYS A 65 13.86 -4.17 11.42
CA CYS A 65 12.85 -3.20 10.97
C CYS A 65 11.78 -2.89 12.03
N LEU A 66 11.88 -3.44 13.24
CA LEU A 66 10.84 -3.28 14.28
C LEU A 66 10.62 -1.84 14.75
N PRO A 67 11.66 -1.01 15.00
CA PRO A 67 11.41 0.37 15.42
C PRO A 67 11.10 1.24 14.19
N ASP A 68 9.94 1.89 14.20
CA ASP A 68 9.38 2.62 13.05
C ASP A 68 10.30 3.75 12.56
N GLU A 69 10.97 4.44 13.47
CA GLU A 69 11.80 5.61 13.19
C GLU A 69 13.30 5.28 13.03
N HIS A 70 13.68 4.00 13.11
CA HIS A 70 15.10 3.63 13.13
C HIS A 70 15.73 3.72 11.73
N PRO A 71 16.95 4.28 11.56
CA PRO A 71 17.61 4.43 10.25
C PRO A 71 17.76 3.14 9.45
N LEU A 72 17.94 2.00 10.14
CA LEU A 72 18.02 0.68 9.50
C LEU A 72 16.74 0.31 8.75
N ARG A 73 15.56 0.67 9.27
CA ARG A 73 14.27 0.38 8.62
C ARG A 73 14.17 1.16 7.31
N LEU A 74 14.49 2.45 7.35
CA LEU A 74 14.47 3.29 6.16
C LEU A 74 15.48 2.82 5.11
N ALA A 75 16.72 2.55 5.52
CA ALA A 75 17.76 2.02 4.65
C ALA A 75 17.33 0.67 4.03
N PHE A 76 16.69 -0.20 4.82
CA PHE A 76 16.17 -1.48 4.35
C PHE A 76 15.10 -1.34 3.26
N PHE A 77 14.11 -0.47 3.46
CA PHE A 77 13.07 -0.24 2.46
C PHE A 77 13.64 0.40 1.19
N ASN A 78 14.53 1.39 1.34
CA ASN A 78 15.24 2.02 0.22
C ASN A 78 16.09 1.01 -0.58
N ALA A 79 16.67 0.00 0.06
CA ALA A 79 17.43 -1.06 -0.60
C ALA A 79 16.54 -2.11 -1.32
N GLY A 80 15.22 -1.95 -1.31
CA GLY A 80 14.27 -2.84 -1.97
C GLY A 80 13.94 -4.09 -1.14
N GLY A 81 13.89 -3.95 0.19
CA GLY A 81 13.65 -5.05 1.11
C GLY A 81 12.37 -5.83 0.89
N ILE A 82 11.26 -5.13 0.68
CA ILE A 82 9.96 -5.76 0.37
C ILE A 82 10.09 -6.65 -0.87
N ALA A 83 10.69 -6.13 -1.97
CA ALA A 83 10.89 -6.92 -3.18
C ALA A 83 11.80 -8.14 -2.98
N CYS A 84 12.74 -8.07 -2.04
CA CYS A 84 13.60 -9.20 -1.71
C CYS A 84 12.81 -10.30 -0.96
N VAL A 85 12.01 -9.92 0.04
CA VAL A 85 11.18 -10.86 0.80
C VAL A 85 10.08 -11.45 -0.09
N THR A 86 9.46 -10.66 -0.96
CA THR A 86 8.45 -11.17 -1.92
C THR A 86 9.05 -12.20 -2.87
N ARG A 87 10.26 -12.00 -3.38
CA ARG A 87 10.92 -13.01 -4.21
C ARG A 87 11.19 -14.31 -3.45
N ALA A 88 11.63 -14.22 -2.20
CA ALA A 88 11.79 -15.39 -1.33
C ALA A 88 10.46 -16.11 -1.09
N PHE A 89 9.39 -15.36 -0.88
CA PHE A 89 8.03 -15.90 -0.71
C PHE A 89 7.53 -16.61 -1.97
N VAL A 90 7.67 -15.98 -3.14
CA VAL A 90 7.32 -16.58 -4.44
C VAL A 90 8.11 -17.86 -4.67
N ALA A 91 9.42 -17.85 -4.43
CA ALA A 91 10.24 -19.04 -4.62
C ALA A 91 9.82 -20.17 -3.66
N GLY A 92 9.62 -19.86 -2.37
CA GLY A 92 9.13 -20.83 -1.40
C GLY A 92 7.76 -21.41 -1.76
N SER A 93 6.86 -20.57 -2.29
CA SER A 93 5.50 -20.98 -2.67
C SER A 93 5.48 -21.99 -3.82
N ARG A 94 6.48 -21.95 -4.70
CA ARG A 94 6.60 -22.91 -5.80
C ARG A 94 7.01 -24.29 -5.30
N ILE A 95 7.87 -24.34 -4.29
CA ILE A 95 8.44 -25.57 -3.75
C ILE A 95 7.44 -26.32 -2.86
N ILE A 96 6.68 -25.59 -2.02
CA ILE A 96 5.69 -26.22 -1.13
C ILE A 96 4.61 -27.00 -1.89
N ARG A 97 4.35 -26.62 -3.14
CA ARG A 97 3.38 -27.30 -4.01
C ARG A 97 3.73 -28.77 -4.26
N SER A 98 5.01 -29.13 -4.21
CA SER A 98 5.48 -30.50 -4.48
C SER A 98 5.46 -31.39 -3.24
N SER A 99 5.84 -30.87 -2.08
CA SER A 99 5.80 -31.58 -0.80
C SER A 99 6.08 -30.61 0.35
N PRO A 100 5.14 -30.37 1.27
CA PRO A 100 5.37 -29.48 2.41
C PRO A 100 6.34 -30.15 3.39
N VAL A 101 7.51 -29.53 3.55
CA VAL A 101 8.48 -29.86 4.59
C VAL A 101 8.48 -28.72 5.62
N ASP A 102 8.62 -29.04 6.90
CA ASP A 102 8.59 -28.06 8.02
C ASP A 102 9.43 -26.80 7.75
N GLN A 103 10.59 -26.96 7.13
CA GLN A 103 11.49 -25.85 6.83
C GLN A 103 10.89 -24.88 5.78
N GLN A 104 10.14 -25.38 4.80
CA GLN A 104 9.50 -24.57 3.77
C GLN A 104 8.31 -23.81 4.36
N VAL A 105 7.52 -24.49 5.22
CA VAL A 105 6.45 -23.86 6.00
C VAL A 105 7.02 -22.72 6.86
N LEU A 106 8.16 -22.94 7.53
CA LEU A 106 8.84 -21.91 8.33
C LEU A 106 9.24 -20.68 7.49
N LEU A 107 9.75 -20.89 6.28
CA LEU A 107 10.08 -19.78 5.37
C LEU A 107 8.83 -18.98 5.00
N LEU A 108 7.74 -19.65 4.59
CA LEU A 108 6.50 -18.97 4.20
C LEU A 108 5.86 -18.23 5.38
N LEU A 109 5.82 -18.85 6.55
CA LEU A 109 5.34 -18.22 7.80
C LEU A 109 6.15 -16.99 8.15
N THR A 110 7.47 -17.06 7.99
CA THR A 110 8.36 -15.92 8.21
C THR A 110 8.10 -14.80 7.21
N CYS A 111 7.92 -15.10 5.92
CA CYS A 111 7.58 -14.11 4.90
C CYS A 111 6.23 -13.43 5.18
N VAL A 112 5.18 -14.20 5.47
CA VAL A 112 3.85 -13.63 5.77
C VAL A 112 3.88 -12.80 7.06
N SER A 113 4.57 -13.28 8.10
CA SER A 113 4.78 -12.50 9.33
C SER A 113 5.52 -11.19 9.08
N PHE A 114 6.48 -11.19 8.15
CA PHE A 114 7.16 -9.98 7.71
C PHE A 114 6.18 -9.01 7.04
N PHE A 115 5.33 -9.49 6.11
CA PHE A 115 4.38 -8.62 5.41
C PHE A 115 3.31 -8.02 6.34
N VAL A 116 2.74 -8.80 7.26
CA VAL A 116 1.78 -8.29 8.25
C VAL A 116 2.36 -7.11 9.05
N LYS A 117 3.66 -7.14 9.34
CA LYS A 117 4.31 -6.11 10.16
C LYS A 117 4.82 -4.92 9.37
N HIS A 118 5.31 -5.16 8.16
CA HIS A 118 6.18 -4.20 7.46
C HIS A 118 5.68 -3.78 6.10
N LEU A 119 4.63 -4.40 5.56
CA LEU A 119 4.17 -4.10 4.20
C LEU A 119 3.60 -2.67 4.10
N GLU A 120 2.93 -2.19 5.15
CA GLU A 120 2.44 -0.79 5.25
C GLU A 120 3.56 0.21 5.60
N GLY A 121 4.71 -0.28 6.07
CA GLY A 121 5.80 0.56 6.55
C GLY A 121 6.47 1.42 5.47
N ASP A 122 6.38 1.01 4.20
CA ASP A 122 6.82 1.75 3.00
C ASP A 122 5.62 2.40 2.27
N GLY A 123 4.45 2.45 2.93
CA GLY A 123 3.18 2.93 2.39
C GLY A 123 2.72 2.17 1.15
N CYS A 124 1.99 2.86 0.27
CA CYS A 124 1.49 2.29 -0.99
C CYS A 124 2.60 1.75 -1.88
N LEU A 125 3.79 2.37 -1.90
CA LEU A 125 4.92 1.92 -2.71
C LEU A 125 5.38 0.50 -2.33
N GLY A 126 5.39 0.19 -1.03
CA GLY A 126 5.72 -1.14 -0.53
C GLY A 126 4.74 -2.20 -1.04
N VAL A 127 3.45 -1.92 -0.89
CA VAL A 127 2.36 -2.79 -1.33
C VAL A 127 2.41 -3.02 -2.84
N VAL A 128 2.45 -1.95 -3.64
CA VAL A 128 2.53 -2.02 -5.11
C VAL A 128 3.74 -2.83 -5.56
N ARG A 129 4.90 -2.59 -4.94
CA ARG A 129 6.13 -3.33 -5.25
C ARG A 129 6.00 -4.81 -4.92
N ALA A 130 5.37 -5.17 -3.79
CA ALA A 130 5.09 -6.57 -3.47
C ALA A 130 4.15 -7.22 -4.50
N MET A 131 3.09 -6.53 -4.93
CA MET A 131 2.17 -7.04 -5.95
C MET A 131 2.88 -7.30 -7.27
N LYS A 132 3.62 -6.30 -7.79
CA LYS A 132 4.43 -6.43 -9.03
C LYS A 132 5.45 -7.57 -8.98
N MET A 133 5.91 -7.93 -7.78
CA MET A 133 6.88 -9.01 -7.56
C MET A 133 6.23 -10.38 -7.36
N GLY A 134 4.91 -10.49 -7.51
CA GLY A 134 4.19 -11.77 -7.48
C GLY A 134 3.70 -12.21 -6.10
N PHE A 135 3.47 -11.27 -5.17
CA PHE A 135 2.93 -11.61 -3.84
C PHE A 135 1.61 -12.40 -3.92
N LEU A 136 0.65 -11.96 -4.73
CA LEU A 136 -0.64 -12.65 -4.89
C LEU A 136 -0.46 -14.02 -5.53
N GLN A 137 0.38 -14.13 -6.56
CA GLN A 137 0.75 -15.43 -7.14
C GLN A 137 1.31 -16.40 -6.11
N ALA A 138 2.14 -15.92 -5.18
CA ALA A 138 2.70 -16.76 -4.12
C ALA A 138 1.61 -17.27 -3.17
N LEU A 139 0.66 -16.42 -2.77
CA LEU A 139 -0.49 -16.83 -1.96
C LEU A 139 -1.34 -17.89 -2.68
N LEU A 140 -1.61 -17.70 -3.97
CA LEU A 140 -2.35 -18.66 -4.79
C LEU A 140 -1.63 -20.00 -4.90
N ASN A 141 -0.30 -19.98 -5.06
CA ASN A 141 0.51 -21.20 -5.10
C ASN A 141 0.45 -21.98 -3.79
N CYS A 142 0.36 -21.28 -2.65
CA CYS A 142 0.25 -21.92 -1.35
C CYS A 142 -1.17 -22.44 -1.07
N SER A 143 -2.21 -21.91 -1.72
CA SER A 143 -3.60 -22.21 -1.37
C SER A 143 -3.97 -23.70 -1.36
N PRO A 144 -3.51 -24.56 -2.29
CA PRO A 144 -3.81 -25.99 -2.23
C PRO A 144 -3.28 -26.68 -0.96
N THR A 145 -2.26 -26.09 -0.32
CA THR A 145 -1.62 -26.64 0.88
C THR A 145 -2.15 -26.04 2.18
N PHE A 146 -3.05 -25.04 2.14
CA PHE A 146 -3.57 -24.38 3.35
C PHE A 146 -4.16 -25.33 4.39
N PRO A 147 -4.88 -26.43 4.04
CA PRO A 147 -5.36 -27.39 5.05
C PRO A 147 -4.24 -28.06 5.87
N GLN A 148 -3.01 -28.06 5.36
CA GLN A 148 -1.82 -28.64 5.99
C GLN A 148 -0.92 -27.57 6.63
N MET A 149 -1.22 -26.29 6.43
CA MET A 149 -0.43 -25.19 6.98
C MET A 149 -0.83 -24.89 8.42
N PRO A 150 0.09 -24.34 9.23
CA PRO A 150 -0.26 -23.78 10.53
C PRO A 150 -1.37 -22.75 10.40
N LYS A 151 -2.33 -22.77 11.34
CA LYS A 151 -3.46 -21.83 11.34
C LYS A 151 -2.98 -20.37 11.34
N GLU A 152 -1.89 -20.09 12.04
CA GLU A 152 -1.27 -18.77 12.13
C GLU A 152 -0.85 -18.24 10.76
N PHE A 153 -0.35 -19.12 9.88
CA PHE A 153 -0.01 -18.75 8.51
C PHE A 153 -1.25 -18.37 7.71
N VAL A 154 -2.28 -19.22 7.77
CA VAL A 154 -3.53 -19.02 7.03
C VAL A 154 -4.22 -17.74 7.51
N ASP A 155 -4.37 -17.55 8.82
CA ASP A 155 -4.99 -16.36 9.40
C ASP A 155 -4.24 -15.09 9.01
N ALA A 156 -2.90 -15.10 9.06
CA ALA A 156 -2.08 -13.95 8.67
C ALA A 156 -2.17 -13.65 7.17
N ALA A 157 -2.18 -14.68 6.31
CA ALA A 157 -2.38 -14.51 4.88
C ALA A 157 -3.76 -13.93 4.56
N MET A 158 -4.81 -14.42 5.23
CA MET A 158 -6.17 -13.90 5.07
C MET A 158 -6.31 -12.48 5.59
N ALA A 159 -5.62 -12.13 6.69
CA ALA A 159 -5.63 -10.76 7.21
C ALA A 159 -5.03 -9.77 6.20
N ILE A 160 -3.94 -10.14 5.50
CA ILE A 160 -3.38 -9.29 4.45
C ILE A 160 -4.41 -9.08 3.33
N VAL A 161 -5.03 -10.15 2.84
CA VAL A 161 -6.00 -10.06 1.74
C VAL A 161 -7.26 -9.29 2.12
N ARG A 162 -7.81 -9.52 3.32
CA ARG A 162 -9.10 -8.97 3.75
C ARG A 162 -9.02 -7.58 4.34
N HIS A 163 -7.88 -7.20 4.91
CA HIS A 163 -7.78 -5.96 5.68
C HIS A 163 -6.67 -5.05 5.16
N LEU A 164 -5.53 -5.60 4.74
CA LEU A 164 -4.40 -4.78 4.30
C LEU A 164 -4.56 -4.32 2.85
N LEU A 165 -4.87 -5.22 1.91
CA LEU A 165 -4.93 -4.88 0.49
C LEU A 165 -6.10 -3.99 0.05
N PRO A 166 -7.35 -4.16 0.54
CA PRO A 166 -8.50 -3.42 0.03
C PRO A 166 -8.37 -1.88 0.10
N PRO A 167 -7.83 -1.30 1.20
CA PRO A 167 -7.54 0.14 1.27
C PRO A 167 -6.61 0.66 0.16
N TYR A 168 -5.77 -0.21 -0.43
CA TYR A 168 -4.87 0.19 -1.52
C TYR A 168 -5.50 0.07 -2.90
N ALA A 169 -6.64 -0.58 -3.05
CA ALA A 169 -7.30 -0.71 -4.35
C ALA A 169 -7.86 0.61 -4.91
N VAL A 170 -7.82 1.69 -4.12
CA VAL A 170 -8.12 3.06 -4.57
C VAL A 170 -6.97 3.69 -5.35
N TYR A 171 -5.75 3.16 -5.24
CA TYR A 171 -4.59 3.64 -5.97
C TYR A 171 -4.49 2.94 -7.32
N ARG A 172 -4.49 3.71 -8.41
CA ARG A 172 -4.30 3.16 -9.76
C ARG A 172 -3.00 2.36 -9.90
N SER A 173 -1.91 2.78 -9.28
CA SER A 173 -0.64 2.05 -9.30
C SER A 173 -0.74 0.64 -8.68
N PHE A 174 -1.63 0.47 -7.69
CA PHE A 174 -1.96 -0.83 -7.12
C PHE A 174 -2.86 -1.62 -8.06
N VAL A 175 -3.91 -0.99 -8.58
CA VAL A 175 -4.81 -1.61 -9.56
C VAL A 175 -4.02 -2.14 -10.75
N ASP A 176 -3.18 -1.31 -11.37
CA ASP A 176 -2.31 -1.69 -12.49
C ASP A 176 -1.34 -2.83 -12.14
N ALA A 177 -0.82 -2.85 -10.90
CA ALA A 177 0.06 -3.91 -10.43
C ALA A 177 -0.67 -5.24 -10.26
N VAL A 178 -1.98 -5.20 -10.01
CA VAL A 178 -2.79 -6.38 -9.72
C VAL A 178 -3.60 -6.84 -10.94
N THR A 179 -3.96 -5.95 -11.87
CA THR A 179 -4.71 -6.24 -13.10
C THR A 179 -4.16 -7.41 -13.92
N PRO A 180 -2.83 -7.60 -14.09
CA PRO A 180 -2.30 -8.78 -14.79
C PRO A 180 -2.75 -10.11 -14.18
N PHE A 181 -2.99 -10.15 -12.86
CA PHE A 181 -3.49 -11.31 -12.12
C PHE A 181 -5.02 -11.44 -12.19
N LEU A 182 -5.74 -10.39 -12.56
CA LEU A 182 -7.20 -10.44 -12.73
C LEU A 182 -7.64 -11.03 -14.07
N LYS A 183 -6.78 -11.03 -15.08
CA LYS A 183 -7.16 -11.52 -16.42
C LYS A 183 -7.59 -13.00 -16.36
N GLU A 184 -8.69 -13.32 -17.06
CA GLU A 184 -9.56 -14.52 -16.96
C GLU A 184 -8.93 -15.86 -16.55
N ARG A 185 -7.68 -16.14 -16.94
CA ARG A 185 -7.00 -17.41 -16.63
C ARG A 185 -6.71 -17.65 -15.14
N GLU A 186 -6.75 -16.61 -14.32
CA GLU A 186 -6.55 -16.75 -12.87
C GLU A 186 -7.86 -16.75 -12.10
N GLN A 187 -8.91 -16.06 -12.56
CA GLN A 187 -10.18 -16.00 -11.83
C GLN A 187 -10.85 -17.37 -11.69
N GLU A 188 -10.84 -18.19 -12.74
CA GLU A 188 -11.33 -19.59 -12.69
C GLU A 188 -10.51 -20.46 -11.73
N LYS A 189 -9.20 -20.24 -11.66
CA LYS A 189 -8.32 -20.99 -10.75
C LYS A 189 -8.49 -20.55 -9.31
N VAL A 190 -8.76 -19.27 -9.09
CA VAL A 190 -8.99 -18.69 -7.76
C VAL A 190 -10.31 -19.20 -7.19
N THR A 191 -11.39 -19.18 -7.97
CA THR A 191 -12.72 -19.62 -7.51
C THR A 191 -12.75 -21.12 -7.21
N ALA A 192 -11.90 -21.92 -7.85
CA ALA A 192 -11.73 -23.34 -7.56
C ALA A 192 -11.02 -23.63 -6.21
N LEU A 193 -10.45 -22.64 -5.53
CA LEU A 193 -9.69 -22.82 -4.28
C LEU A 193 -10.56 -22.53 -3.04
N PRO A 194 -10.89 -23.53 -2.19
CA PRO A 194 -11.94 -23.39 -1.16
C PRO A 194 -11.67 -22.30 -0.11
N ALA A 195 -10.42 -22.21 0.38
CA ALA A 195 -10.09 -21.29 1.48
C ALA A 195 -9.76 -19.88 0.98
N ILE A 196 -8.84 -19.78 0.01
CA ILE A 196 -8.40 -18.47 -0.48
C ILE A 196 -9.40 -17.85 -1.45
N GLY A 197 -10.07 -18.66 -2.27
CA GLY A 197 -11.09 -18.19 -3.21
C GLY A 197 -12.20 -17.45 -2.46
N THR A 198 -12.74 -18.03 -1.39
CA THR A 198 -13.79 -17.39 -0.58
C THR A 198 -13.34 -16.04 0.01
N ALA A 199 -12.08 -15.90 0.43
CA ALA A 199 -11.57 -14.64 0.97
C ALA A 199 -11.24 -13.61 -0.13
N LEU A 200 -10.78 -14.08 -1.29
CA LEU A 200 -10.37 -13.24 -2.40
C LEU A 200 -11.54 -12.80 -3.29
N THR A 201 -12.62 -13.59 -3.38
CA THR A 201 -13.77 -13.27 -4.27
C THR A 201 -14.35 -11.88 -4.03
N PRO A 202 -14.63 -11.44 -2.78
CA PRO A 202 -15.14 -10.09 -2.55
C PRO A 202 -14.13 -9.01 -2.99
N PHE A 203 -12.87 -9.19 -2.62
CA PHE A 203 -11.78 -8.29 -2.99
C PHE A 203 -11.61 -8.21 -4.52
N TRP A 204 -11.73 -9.32 -5.23
CA TRP A 204 -11.62 -9.37 -6.69
C TRP A 204 -12.80 -8.74 -7.40
N SER A 205 -14.01 -8.95 -6.90
CA SER A 205 -15.22 -8.31 -7.45
C SER A 205 -15.07 -6.79 -7.40
N GLU A 206 -14.70 -6.26 -6.24
CA GLU A 206 -14.48 -4.83 -6.04
C GLU A 206 -13.31 -4.30 -6.86
N LEU A 207 -12.20 -5.04 -6.94
CA LEU A 207 -11.07 -4.62 -7.74
C LEU A 207 -11.43 -4.59 -9.24
N ALA A 208 -12.22 -5.54 -9.73
CA ALA A 208 -12.70 -5.56 -11.11
C ALA A 208 -13.58 -4.34 -11.42
N GLU A 209 -14.48 -3.96 -10.50
CA GLU A 209 -15.26 -2.72 -10.62
C GLU A 209 -14.35 -1.48 -10.68
N ARG A 210 -13.31 -1.43 -9.84
CA ARG A 210 -12.34 -0.34 -9.86
C ARG A 210 -11.49 -0.31 -11.12
N VAL A 211 -11.07 -1.48 -11.63
CA VAL A 211 -10.39 -1.59 -12.93
C VAL A 211 -11.28 -1.04 -14.03
N HIS A 212 -12.57 -1.37 -14.04
CA HIS A 212 -13.50 -0.85 -15.04
C HIS A 212 -13.68 0.68 -14.90
N ALA A 213 -13.88 1.18 -13.68
CA ALA A 213 -14.02 2.60 -13.39
C ALA A 213 -12.76 3.43 -13.70
N LEU A 214 -11.58 2.80 -13.66
CA LEU A 214 -10.29 3.41 -14.01
C LEU A 214 -9.87 3.17 -15.47
N GLY A 215 -10.44 2.15 -16.12
CA GLY A 215 -10.02 1.65 -17.44
C GLY A 215 -10.67 2.35 -18.63
N ASP A 216 -11.76 3.08 -18.43
CA ASP A 216 -12.48 3.81 -19.48
C ASP A 216 -11.86 5.17 -19.85
N THR A 217 -10.60 5.41 -19.48
CA THR A 217 -9.86 6.59 -19.94
C THR A 217 -9.12 6.24 -21.22
N ASP A 218 -9.77 6.45 -22.36
CA ASP A 218 -9.21 6.47 -23.73
C ASP A 218 -7.78 6.98 -23.76
N ASP A 219 -6.88 6.30 -24.53
CA ASP A 219 -5.47 6.64 -24.80
C ASP A 219 -4.94 7.82 -23.97
N GLU A 220 -4.77 7.55 -22.69
CA GLU A 220 -4.79 8.62 -21.70
C GLU A 220 -3.53 9.48 -21.85
N VAL A 221 -3.77 10.71 -22.28
CA VAL A 221 -2.73 11.73 -22.38
C VAL A 221 -2.10 11.86 -20.99
N THR A 222 -0.87 11.34 -20.87
CA THR A 222 -0.10 11.34 -19.64
C THR A 222 0.65 12.66 -19.54
N LYS A 223 0.75 13.18 -18.31
CA LYS A 223 1.44 14.43 -18.03
C LYS A 223 2.80 14.17 -17.39
N CYS A 224 3.79 14.97 -17.75
CA CYS A 224 5.07 14.95 -17.05
C CYS A 224 4.88 15.40 -15.61
N ASP A 225 5.32 14.58 -14.65
CA ASP A 225 5.25 14.87 -13.22
C ASP A 225 6.25 15.95 -12.76
N ASN A 226 7.16 16.40 -13.63
CA ASN A 226 7.93 17.60 -13.37
C ASN A 226 7.00 18.84 -13.45
N ILE A 227 6.86 19.54 -12.32
CA ILE A 227 6.00 20.72 -12.13
C ILE A 227 6.32 21.83 -13.13
N GLU A 228 7.56 21.94 -13.58
CA GLU A 228 7.98 22.95 -14.55
C GLU A 228 7.75 22.52 -16.00
N CYS A 229 7.73 21.21 -16.27
CA CYS A 229 7.59 20.71 -17.64
C CYS A 229 6.12 20.56 -18.03
N GLN A 230 5.35 19.79 -17.25
CA GLN A 230 3.92 19.57 -17.46
C GLN A 230 3.52 19.13 -18.89
N ARG A 231 4.47 18.64 -19.70
CA ARG A 231 4.23 18.15 -21.07
C ARG A 231 3.19 17.05 -21.05
N LEU A 232 2.30 17.07 -22.02
CA LEU A 232 1.26 16.08 -22.25
C LEU A 232 1.64 15.25 -23.48
N ASP A 233 1.57 13.93 -23.38
CA ASP A 233 1.86 13.01 -24.49
C ASP A 233 1.24 11.63 -24.20
N THR A 234 1.33 10.68 -25.12
CA THR A 234 0.87 9.31 -24.86
C THR A 234 1.76 8.61 -23.84
N GLU A 235 1.20 7.78 -22.95
CA GLU A 235 1.93 7.09 -21.86
C GLU A 235 3.22 6.39 -22.35
N ARG A 236 3.16 5.82 -23.56
CA ARG A 236 4.28 5.09 -24.20
C ARG A 236 5.53 5.94 -24.46
N THR A 237 5.38 7.26 -24.54
CA THR A 237 6.50 8.19 -24.77
C THR A 237 7.18 8.64 -23.48
N PHE A 238 6.53 8.43 -22.33
CA PHE A 238 7.06 8.80 -21.03
C PHE A 238 7.95 7.70 -20.45
N LYS A 239 8.93 8.14 -19.66
CA LYS A 239 9.79 7.28 -18.85
C LYS A 239 9.24 7.24 -17.44
N MET A 240 9.03 6.04 -16.91
CA MET A 240 8.72 5.88 -15.49
C MET A 240 9.93 6.22 -14.62
N CYS A 241 9.68 6.76 -13.42
CA CYS A 241 10.71 6.96 -12.42
C CYS A 241 11.47 5.65 -12.14
N GLY A 242 12.79 5.68 -12.25
CA GLY A 242 13.66 4.53 -11.97
C GLY A 242 13.61 4.05 -10.51
N GLY A 243 13.11 4.88 -9.58
CA GLY A 243 12.92 4.52 -8.17
C GLY A 243 11.54 3.95 -7.86
N CYS A 244 10.49 4.79 -7.96
CA CYS A 244 9.14 4.38 -7.56
C CYS A 244 8.35 3.67 -8.67
N GLN A 245 8.68 3.91 -9.94
CA GLN A 245 7.94 3.39 -11.10
C GLN A 245 6.43 3.68 -11.08
N VAL A 246 6.04 4.83 -10.51
CA VAL A 246 4.64 5.30 -10.44
C VAL A 246 4.46 6.62 -11.21
N VAL A 247 5.48 7.48 -11.20
CA VAL A 247 5.43 8.80 -11.83
C VAL A 247 6.12 8.78 -13.20
N TYR A 248 5.65 9.62 -14.10
CA TYR A 248 6.02 9.65 -15.51
C TYR A 248 6.77 10.95 -15.84
N TYR A 249 7.90 10.81 -16.52
CA TYR A 249 8.73 11.92 -16.97
C TYR A 249 8.96 11.85 -18.47
N CYS A 250 8.81 12.98 -19.16
CA CYS A 250 9.10 13.03 -20.60
C CYS A 250 10.60 12.85 -20.90
N SER A 251 11.47 13.09 -19.91
CA SER A 251 12.93 12.97 -20.06
C SER A 251 13.62 12.61 -18.74
N ARG A 252 14.88 12.17 -18.82
CA ARG A 252 15.75 11.93 -17.65
C ARG A 252 15.99 13.23 -16.88
N GLU A 253 16.16 14.35 -17.58
CA GLU A 253 16.33 15.67 -16.97
C GLU A 253 15.12 16.07 -16.11
N CYS A 254 13.90 15.74 -16.54
CA CYS A 254 12.70 15.98 -15.73
C CYS A 254 12.63 15.09 -14.49
N GLN A 255 13.22 13.89 -14.55
CA GLN A 255 13.30 12.98 -13.41
C GLN A 255 14.37 13.41 -12.39
N ASP A 256 15.50 13.94 -12.86
CA ASP A 256 16.63 14.32 -12.00
C ASP A 256 16.41 15.66 -11.28
N ARG A 257 15.45 16.48 -11.72
CA ARG A 257 15.05 17.69 -10.98
C ARG A 257 14.37 17.30 -9.66
N PRO A 258 14.73 17.92 -8.53
CA PRO A 258 14.14 17.62 -7.23
C PRO A 258 12.66 18.00 -7.27
N LEU A 259 11.79 17.00 -7.40
CA LEU A 259 10.36 17.22 -7.26
C LEU A 259 10.07 17.80 -5.88
N GLY A 260 9.43 18.96 -5.85
CA GLY A 260 8.77 19.46 -4.66
C GLY A 260 7.64 18.51 -4.24
N ARG A 261 8.01 17.48 -3.47
CA ARG A 261 7.19 16.52 -2.70
C ARG A 261 6.41 15.46 -3.50
N ARG A 262 6.71 14.19 -3.19
CA ARG A 262 6.03 12.97 -3.67
C ARG A 262 4.55 12.90 -3.25
N ASP A 263 4.16 13.59 -2.18
CA ASP A 263 2.82 13.48 -1.57
C ASP A 263 1.68 14.09 -2.41
N ARG A 264 2.00 14.91 -3.44
CA ARG A 264 0.98 15.66 -4.19
C ARG A 264 0.23 14.83 -5.23
N ILE A 265 0.86 13.80 -5.80
CA ILE A 265 0.31 13.07 -6.96
C ILE A 265 -0.83 12.15 -6.51
N ASP A 266 -0.65 11.44 -5.39
CA ASP A 266 -1.70 10.57 -4.85
C ASP A 266 -2.90 11.38 -4.32
N GLN A 267 -2.66 12.55 -3.73
CA GLN A 267 -3.75 13.41 -3.22
C GLN A 267 -4.70 13.90 -4.31
N SER A 268 -4.19 14.31 -5.47
CA SER A 268 -5.06 14.82 -6.56
C SER A 268 -5.99 13.74 -7.09
N ARG A 269 -5.54 12.48 -7.15
CA ARG A 269 -6.34 11.37 -7.68
C ARG A 269 -7.35 10.84 -6.67
N ILE A 270 -6.94 10.72 -5.40
CA ILE A 270 -7.86 10.42 -4.30
C ILE A 270 -8.99 11.45 -4.29
N GLN A 271 -8.67 12.73 -4.50
CA GLN A 271 -9.67 13.79 -4.59
C GLN A 271 -10.64 13.58 -5.77
N THR A 272 -10.15 13.25 -6.97
CA THR A 272 -11.02 12.96 -8.12
C THR A 272 -11.93 11.76 -7.90
N LEU A 273 -11.40 10.68 -7.30
CA LEU A 273 -12.20 9.50 -6.96
C LEU A 273 -13.28 9.82 -5.92
N ALA A 274 -12.91 10.54 -4.86
CA ALA A 274 -13.84 10.95 -3.82
C ALA A 274 -14.94 11.86 -4.38
N GLN A 275 -14.62 12.79 -5.28
CA GLN A 275 -15.60 13.63 -5.98
C GLN A 275 -16.57 12.78 -6.82
N LYS A 276 -16.06 11.83 -7.62
CA LYS A 276 -16.91 10.91 -8.38
C LYS A 276 -17.84 10.11 -7.46
N MET A 277 -17.35 9.61 -6.33
CA MET A 277 -18.15 8.87 -5.37
C MET A 277 -19.22 9.73 -4.70
N VAL A 278 -18.91 10.99 -4.39
CA VAL A 278 -19.89 11.96 -3.87
C VAL A 278 -21.02 12.17 -4.87
N HIS A 279 -20.70 12.37 -6.15
CA HIS A 279 -21.71 12.52 -7.20
C HIS A 279 -22.55 11.26 -7.41
N LEU A 280 -21.92 10.08 -7.45
CA LEU A 280 -22.62 8.80 -7.64
C LEU A 280 -23.52 8.42 -6.45
N ASN A 281 -23.20 8.90 -5.24
CA ASN A 281 -23.92 8.57 -4.01
C ASN A 281 -24.66 9.78 -3.41
N SER A 282 -25.05 10.76 -4.22
CA SER A 282 -25.68 12.00 -3.75
C SER A 282 -26.92 11.75 -2.88
N ALA A 283 -27.79 10.82 -3.28
CA ALA A 283 -28.97 10.43 -2.51
C ALA A 283 -28.63 9.92 -1.10
N THR A 284 -27.55 9.13 -0.97
CA THR A 284 -27.05 8.64 0.32
C THR A 284 -26.59 9.80 1.20
N PHE A 285 -25.86 10.77 0.64
CA PHE A 285 -25.43 11.96 1.37
C PHE A 285 -26.58 12.85 1.81
N HIS A 286 -27.62 13.02 0.98
CA HIS A 286 -28.84 13.73 1.38
C HIS A 286 -29.53 13.04 2.57
N ALA A 287 -29.67 11.71 2.53
CA ALA A 287 -30.28 10.96 3.62
C ALA A 287 -29.47 11.05 4.93
N ILE A 288 -28.14 11.00 4.86
CA ILE A 288 -27.26 11.19 6.02
C ILE A 288 -27.38 12.61 6.58
N ALA A 289 -27.37 13.62 5.71
CA ALA A 289 -27.51 15.02 6.11
C ALA A 289 -28.85 15.28 6.81
N GLU A 290 -29.96 14.77 6.28
CA GLU A 290 -31.28 14.91 6.90
C GLU A 290 -31.40 14.17 8.24
N ARG A 291 -30.76 13.01 8.36
CA ARG A 291 -30.79 12.20 9.58
C ARG A 291 -29.94 12.80 10.70
N ASP A 292 -28.70 13.19 10.37
CA ASP A 292 -27.69 13.54 11.37
C ASP A 292 -27.62 15.05 11.61
N PHE A 293 -28.06 15.87 10.65
CA PHE A 293 -27.98 17.33 10.69
C PHE A 293 -29.29 18.01 10.21
N PRO A 294 -30.47 17.67 10.79
CA PRO A 294 -31.76 18.17 10.31
C PRO A 294 -31.89 19.70 10.34
N ASP A 295 -31.21 20.35 11.29
CA ASP A 295 -31.28 21.79 11.52
C ASP A 295 -30.10 22.56 10.89
N THR A 296 -29.15 21.87 10.25
CA THR A 296 -27.97 22.53 9.67
C THR A 296 -28.20 22.82 8.18
N PRO A 297 -28.03 24.07 7.72
CA PRO A 297 -28.10 24.37 6.29
C PRO A 297 -27.14 23.52 5.49
N ARG A 298 -27.62 22.87 4.41
CA ARG A 298 -26.80 21.93 3.61
C ARG A 298 -25.48 22.53 3.10
N LYS A 299 -25.45 23.83 2.79
CA LYS A 299 -24.23 24.55 2.39
C LYS A 299 -23.11 24.56 3.45
N GLU A 300 -23.45 24.28 4.71
CA GLU A 300 -22.52 24.18 5.84
C GLU A 300 -22.09 22.74 6.11
N LEU A 301 -22.58 21.78 5.32
CA LEU A 301 -22.30 20.36 5.45
C LEU A 301 -21.35 19.89 4.34
N VAL A 302 -20.33 19.13 4.70
CA VAL A 302 -19.32 18.57 3.78
C VAL A 302 -19.53 17.06 3.66
N PRO A 303 -19.80 16.53 2.45
CA PRO A 303 -19.84 15.09 2.24
C PRO A 303 -18.44 14.51 2.39
N CYS A 304 -18.31 13.41 3.15
CA CYS A 304 -17.05 12.75 3.45
C CYS A 304 -17.12 11.27 3.02
N VAL A 305 -16.12 10.80 2.27
CA VAL A 305 -15.99 9.40 1.83
C VAL A 305 -14.74 8.79 2.46
N ASP A 306 -14.87 7.81 3.34
CA ASP A 306 -13.72 7.07 3.86
C ASP A 306 -13.31 5.96 2.88
N LEU A 307 -12.37 6.30 2.00
CA LEU A 307 -11.80 5.40 0.99
C LEU A 307 -10.83 4.35 1.56
N SER A 308 -10.51 4.38 2.86
CA SER A 308 -9.71 3.32 3.49
C SER A 308 -10.52 2.12 3.96
N ARG A 309 -11.85 2.25 3.94
CA ARG A 309 -12.76 1.19 4.36
C ARG A 309 -13.41 0.57 3.14
N VAL A 310 -13.66 -0.73 3.27
CA VAL A 310 -14.30 -1.54 2.24
C VAL A 310 -15.46 -2.30 2.89
N PRO A 311 -16.72 -2.10 2.44
CA PRO A 311 -17.14 -1.06 1.49
C PRO A 311 -16.85 0.35 2.02
N GLU A 312 -16.82 1.33 1.12
CA GLU A 312 -16.57 2.72 1.48
C GLU A 312 -17.60 3.23 2.49
N VAL A 313 -17.16 4.03 3.45
CA VAL A 313 -18.06 4.59 4.47
C VAL A 313 -18.36 6.03 4.15
N PHE A 314 -19.65 6.33 3.94
CA PHE A 314 -20.16 7.66 3.69
C PHE A 314 -20.55 8.34 5.00
N SER A 315 -20.18 9.60 5.16
CA SER A 315 -20.59 10.44 6.28
C SER A 315 -20.78 11.88 5.84
N VAL A 316 -21.49 12.66 6.65
CA VAL A 316 -21.60 14.11 6.48
C VAL A 316 -21.04 14.75 7.75
N ARG A 317 -20.35 15.87 7.61
CA ARG A 317 -19.81 16.64 8.74
C ARG A 317 -20.09 18.12 8.54
N THR A 318 -20.12 18.88 9.62
CA THR A 318 -20.13 20.34 9.49
C THR A 318 -18.79 20.86 8.97
N PHE A 319 -18.81 22.03 8.35
CA PHE A 319 -17.61 22.70 7.85
C PHE A 319 -16.54 22.91 8.94
N ASP A 320 -16.98 23.28 10.15
CA ASP A 320 -16.09 23.50 11.29
C ASP A 320 -15.46 22.22 11.81
N GLU A 321 -16.21 21.10 11.83
CA GLU A 321 -15.65 19.79 12.17
C GLU A 321 -14.62 19.33 11.13
N ALA A 322 -14.92 19.56 9.85
CA ALA A 322 -14.03 19.23 8.73
C ALA A 322 -12.72 20.04 8.77
N ILE A 323 -12.76 21.32 9.16
CA ILE A 323 -11.57 22.18 9.25
C ILE A 323 -10.82 22.03 10.58
N GLY A 324 -11.57 21.83 11.67
CA GLY A 324 -11.08 21.77 13.05
C GLY A 324 -10.25 20.54 13.34
N GLU A 325 -10.52 19.43 12.65
CA GLU A 325 -9.55 18.35 12.46
C GLU A 325 -8.41 18.84 11.56
N ARG A 326 -7.56 19.74 12.09
CA ARG A 326 -6.21 19.89 11.55
C ARG A 326 -5.65 18.48 11.45
N PHE A 327 -5.21 18.10 10.25
CA PHE A 327 -4.13 17.13 10.07
C PHE A 327 -3.00 17.58 11.00
N ARG A 328 -3.00 17.14 12.26
CA ARG A 328 -1.78 17.13 13.06
C ARG A 328 -0.90 16.15 12.28
N PRO A 329 0.22 16.58 11.69
CA PRO A 329 1.28 15.62 11.49
C PRO A 329 1.71 15.28 12.92
N THR A 330 1.05 14.29 13.52
CA THR A 330 1.76 13.49 14.52
C THR A 330 3.00 12.97 13.78
N ALA A 331 4.15 13.01 14.46
CA ALA A 331 5.36 12.35 13.94
C ALA A 331 5.08 10.87 13.55
N ASP A 332 3.99 10.31 14.07
CA ASP A 332 3.45 8.98 13.82
C ASP A 332 2.56 8.86 12.55
N TRP A 333 2.99 9.40 11.40
CA TRP A 333 2.25 9.23 10.13
C TRP A 333 2.22 7.77 9.62
N HIS A 334 2.86 6.84 10.33
CA HIS A 334 3.06 5.46 9.91
C HIS A 334 2.07 4.43 10.52
N SER A 335 1.10 4.82 11.36
CA SER A 335 0.29 3.81 12.07
C SER A 335 -1.17 4.15 12.38
N SER A 336 -1.76 5.21 11.80
CA SER A 336 -3.18 5.51 12.03
C SER A 336 -3.98 5.56 10.71
N HIS A 337 -4.85 4.55 10.56
CA HIS A 337 -6.07 4.48 9.74
C HIS A 337 -6.29 5.72 8.86
N GLY A 338 -5.96 5.59 7.58
CA GLY A 338 -6.06 6.66 6.61
C GLY A 338 -7.50 6.99 6.25
N ILE A 339 -8.24 7.65 7.14
CA ILE A 339 -9.53 8.23 6.77
C ILE A 339 -9.27 9.23 5.64
N ALA A 340 -9.66 8.88 4.42
CA ALA A 340 -9.65 9.80 3.29
C ALA A 340 -10.85 10.74 3.36
N SER A 341 -11.09 11.38 4.53
CA SER A 341 -12.12 12.41 4.64
C SER A 341 -11.90 13.43 3.53
N ILE A 342 -12.96 13.77 2.80
CA ILE A 342 -12.93 14.94 1.93
C ILE A 342 -12.72 16.14 2.85
N VAL A 343 -11.46 16.56 3.01
CA VAL A 343 -11.06 17.92 3.34
C VAL A 343 -9.82 18.26 2.54
N CYS A 344 -10.06 19.08 1.53
CA CYS A 344 -9.14 19.67 0.57
C CYS A 344 -7.70 19.91 1.01
N MET A 345 -6.79 19.65 0.06
CA MET A 345 -5.51 20.31 -0.22
C MET A 345 -4.76 21.05 0.90
N ARG A 346 -3.48 20.70 1.01
CA ARG A 346 -2.43 21.56 1.57
C ARG A 346 -1.96 22.56 0.51
N LYS A 347 -2.63 23.72 0.40
CA LYS A 347 -2.05 24.93 -0.23
C LYS A 347 -1.94 26.00 0.84
N ASN A 348 -0.76 26.64 0.95
CA ASN A 348 -0.52 27.69 1.94
C ASN A 348 -1.50 28.86 1.70
N GLY A 349 -2.36 29.14 2.69
CA GLY A 349 -3.34 30.23 2.70
C GLY A 349 -4.73 29.74 3.11
N SER A 350 -5.22 30.14 4.28
CA SER A 350 -6.54 29.74 4.82
C SER A 350 -7.72 30.23 3.97
N GLU A 351 -7.61 31.42 3.36
CA GLU A 351 -8.70 32.04 2.59
C GLU A 351 -9.00 31.32 1.27
N VAL A 352 -7.98 30.87 0.54
CA VAL A 352 -8.17 30.20 -0.77
C VAL A 352 -8.81 28.82 -0.60
N ARG A 353 -8.60 28.16 0.55
CA ARG A 353 -9.14 26.85 0.89
C ARG A 353 -10.63 26.91 1.20
N GLU A 354 -11.05 27.93 1.95
CA GLU A 354 -12.45 28.15 2.32
C GLU A 354 -13.31 28.49 1.10
N MET A 355 -12.78 29.32 0.20
CA MET A 355 -13.50 29.77 -0.99
C MET A 355 -13.76 28.62 -1.99
N TRP A 356 -12.80 27.73 -2.19
CA TRP A 356 -12.95 26.56 -3.06
C TRP A 356 -13.92 25.52 -2.50
N LEU A 357 -13.88 25.30 -1.18
CA LEU A 357 -14.79 24.37 -0.52
C LEU A 357 -16.23 24.85 -0.61
N ARG A 358 -16.50 26.15 -0.40
CA ARG A 358 -17.85 26.70 -0.51
C ARG A 358 -18.42 26.56 -1.93
N ALA A 359 -17.64 26.91 -2.95
CA ALA A 359 -18.08 26.80 -4.35
C ALA A 359 -18.42 25.36 -4.76
N ALA A 360 -17.56 24.39 -4.41
CA ALA A 360 -17.83 22.98 -4.71
C ALA A 360 -19.04 22.42 -3.93
N ASN A 361 -19.32 22.97 -2.75
CA ASN A 361 -20.44 22.55 -1.91
C ASN A 361 -21.78 23.10 -2.41
N GLU A 362 -21.79 24.35 -2.87
CA GLU A 362 -22.96 24.99 -3.51
C GLU A 362 -23.38 24.20 -4.77
N ASP A 363 -22.42 23.85 -5.63
CA ASP A 363 -22.67 23.03 -6.82
C ASP A 363 -23.23 21.63 -6.48
N PHE A 364 -22.75 21.01 -5.40
CA PHE A 364 -23.19 19.66 -5.02
C PHE A 364 -24.61 19.64 -4.42
N TRP A 365 -24.92 20.57 -3.51
CA TRP A 365 -26.22 20.61 -2.84
C TRP A 365 -27.32 21.28 -3.68
N GLY A 366 -26.94 21.92 -4.81
CA GLY A 366 -27.86 22.61 -5.70
C GLY A 366 -28.48 23.86 -5.08
N VAL A 367 -27.68 24.61 -4.31
CA VAL A 367 -28.11 25.79 -3.52
C VAL A 367 -27.67 27.08 -4.16
#